data_AF-A0A8X6I7H4-F1
#
_entry.id   AF-A0A8X6I7H4-F1
#
_cell.length_a   1.000
_cell.length_b   1.000
_cell.length_c   1.000
_cell.angle_alpha   90.00
_cell.angle_beta   90.00
_cell.angle_gamma   90.00
#
_symmetry.space_group_name_H-M   'P 1'
#
loop_
_entity.id
_entity.type
_entity.pdbx_description
1 polymer ?
#
loop_
_entity_poly.entity_id
_entity_poly.type
_entity_poly.pdbx_seq_one_letter_code
_entity_poly.pdbx_strand_id
1 'polypeptide(L)'
;MYDSGSQKSYIRKEMVSALRLAPLRQQHLSHVFFEGERINEKLHNVYKIELGSLYGSFNSNFDVVDQDIICNDVPSVSYGPWIEELKSMNIEIRCGKDNIPWDREVEDNLKLEFLKWFEELISLTNLSVSRCFSPVISGQQNLSIHTFCYASQLAYAAAVLVHIEYSGVVHVNLLDAKSRVAPVKTVTIPHQELLAATVGAQLCRSVLSALHWDNMKQN
;
A
#
# COMPACT_ATOMS: atom_id res chain seq x y z
N MET A 1 -9.82 -7.37 -4.45
CA MET A 1 -8.98 -6.86 -3.36
C MET A 1 -8.61 -5.43 -3.72
N TYR A 2 -9.15 -4.45 -3.00
CA TYR A 2 -8.80 -3.04 -3.19
C TYR A 2 -7.53 -2.78 -2.37
N ASP A 3 -6.45 -2.41 -3.04
CA ASP A 3 -5.17 -2.10 -2.41
C ASP A 3 -4.89 -0.59 -2.54
N SER A 4 -5.07 0.16 -1.45
CA SER A 4 -4.70 1.58 -1.38
C SER A 4 -3.17 1.80 -1.41
N GLY A 5 -2.39 0.73 -1.20
CA GLY A 5 -0.94 0.69 -1.35
C GLY A 5 -0.47 0.75 -2.80
N SER A 6 -1.31 0.38 -3.78
CA SER A 6 -0.98 0.49 -5.19
C SER A 6 -1.35 1.87 -5.76
N GLN A 7 -0.55 2.41 -6.69
CA GLN A 7 -0.92 3.63 -7.43
C GLN A 7 -2.05 3.37 -8.45
N LYS A 8 -2.35 2.10 -8.72
CA LYS A 8 -3.40 1.66 -9.63
C LYS A 8 -4.22 0.54 -9.02
N SER A 9 -5.53 0.59 -9.23
CA SER A 9 -6.40 -0.52 -8.89
C SER A 9 -6.41 -1.54 -10.03
N TYR A 10 -6.44 -2.82 -9.68
CA TYR A 10 -6.44 -3.92 -10.65
C TYR A 10 -7.69 -4.79 -10.51
N ILE A 11 -8.16 -5.34 -11.63
CA ILE A 11 -9.23 -6.33 -11.69
C ILE A 11 -8.78 -7.57 -12.46
N ARG A 12 -9.21 -8.77 -12.03
CA ARG A 12 -8.92 -10.00 -12.78
C ARG A 12 -9.73 -10.03 -14.08
N LYS A 13 -9.11 -10.44 -15.21
CA LYS A 13 -9.84 -10.57 -16.51
C LYS A 13 -11.06 -11.49 -16.44
N GLU A 14 -10.97 -12.54 -15.64
CA GLU A 14 -12.10 -13.44 -15.35
C GLU A 14 -13.27 -12.66 -14.73
N MET A 15 -12.97 -11.75 -13.80
CA MET A 15 -13.99 -10.92 -13.14
C MET A 15 -14.59 -9.89 -14.09
N VAL A 16 -13.78 -9.31 -14.99
CA VAL A 16 -14.28 -8.44 -16.08
C VAL A 16 -15.31 -9.18 -16.92
N SER A 17 -14.99 -10.43 -17.28
CA SER A 17 -15.88 -11.28 -18.08
C SER A 17 -17.16 -11.65 -17.32
N ALA A 18 -17.05 -11.98 -16.03
CA ALA A 18 -18.17 -12.30 -15.17
C ALA A 18 -19.11 -11.10 -14.94
N LEU A 19 -18.54 -9.91 -14.74
CA LEU A 19 -19.28 -8.65 -14.57
C LEU A 19 -19.73 -8.02 -15.90
N ARG A 20 -19.32 -8.59 -17.04
CA ARG A 20 -19.61 -8.11 -18.40
C ARG A 20 -19.26 -6.64 -18.61
N LEU A 21 -18.11 -6.20 -18.06
CA LEU A 21 -17.66 -4.81 -18.17
C LEU A 21 -17.12 -4.52 -19.57
N ALA A 22 -17.47 -3.35 -20.12
CA ALA A 22 -16.91 -2.86 -21.36
C ALA A 22 -15.62 -2.06 -21.10
N PRO A 23 -14.56 -2.25 -21.91
CA PRO A 23 -13.33 -1.50 -21.76
C PRO A 23 -13.57 -0.02 -22.06
N LEU A 24 -13.14 0.87 -21.16
CA LEU A 24 -13.24 2.32 -21.29
C LEU A 24 -12.13 2.87 -22.18
N ARG A 25 -10.90 2.42 -21.95
CA ARG A 25 -9.70 2.82 -22.70
C ARG A 25 -8.62 1.75 -22.57
N GLN A 26 -7.58 1.87 -23.39
CA GLN A 26 -6.38 1.03 -23.26
C GLN A 26 -5.22 1.84 -22.73
N GLN A 27 -4.35 1.20 -21.94
CA GLN A 27 -3.17 1.82 -21.39
C GLN A 27 -2.00 0.85 -21.44
N HIS A 28 -0.87 1.37 -21.89
CA HIS A 28 0.41 0.68 -21.83
C HIS A 28 1.00 0.77 -20.42
N LEU A 29 1.40 -0.38 -19.87
CA LEU A 29 2.01 -0.49 -18.54
C LEU A 29 3.23 -1.40 -18.57
N SER A 30 4.33 -0.90 -18.02
CA SER A 30 5.47 -1.72 -17.63
C SER A 30 5.46 -1.87 -16.12
N HIS A 31 5.64 -3.10 -15.64
CA HIS A 31 5.84 -3.37 -14.23
C HIS A 31 7.35 -3.33 -13.95
N VAL A 32 7.73 -2.61 -12.90
CA VAL A 32 9.12 -2.54 -12.45
C VAL A 32 9.22 -3.42 -11.21
N PHE A 33 10.09 -4.43 -11.25
CA PHE A 33 10.37 -5.22 -10.07
C PHE A 33 11.28 -4.46 -9.10
N PHE A 34 11.33 -4.90 -7.84
CA PHE A 34 12.18 -4.30 -6.80
C PHE A 34 13.67 -4.24 -7.22
N GLU A 35 14.12 -5.14 -8.11
CA GLU A 35 15.48 -5.16 -8.65
C GLU A 35 15.72 -4.16 -9.79
N GLY A 36 14.70 -3.41 -10.21
CA GLY A 36 14.81 -2.40 -11.27
C GLY A 36 14.67 -2.95 -12.69
N GLU A 37 14.54 -4.26 -12.85
CA GLU A 37 14.16 -4.86 -14.13
C GLU A 37 12.75 -4.42 -14.53
N ARG A 38 12.65 -3.92 -15.76
CA ARG A 38 11.39 -3.56 -16.39
C ARG A 38 10.91 -4.75 -17.20
N ILE A 39 9.72 -5.24 -16.90
CA ILE A 39 9.03 -6.12 -17.84
C ILE A 39 8.67 -5.30 -19.08
N ASN A 40 8.75 -5.93 -20.25
CA ASN A 40 8.24 -5.38 -21.50
C ASN A 40 6.84 -4.77 -21.28
N GLU A 41 6.66 -3.57 -21.83
CA GLU A 41 5.42 -2.84 -21.74
C GLU A 41 4.28 -3.68 -22.33
N LYS A 42 3.24 -3.93 -21.53
CA LYS A 42 2.05 -4.67 -21.94
C LYS A 42 0.87 -3.72 -22.08
N LEU A 43 -0.02 -4.04 -23.01
CA LEU A 43 -1.27 -3.33 -23.19
C LEU A 43 -2.31 -3.89 -22.23
N HIS A 44 -2.95 -3.01 -21.47
CA HIS A 44 -4.01 -3.36 -20.53
C HIS A 44 -5.27 -2.57 -20.85
N ASN A 45 -6.43 -3.19 -20.67
CA ASN A 45 -7.69 -2.46 -20.73
C ASN A 45 -7.99 -1.85 -19.36
N VAL A 46 -8.56 -0.64 -19.39
CA VAL A 46 -9.04 0.07 -18.22
C VAL A 46 -10.56 0.06 -18.23
N TYR A 47 -11.15 -0.23 -17.09
CA TYR A 47 -12.60 -0.31 -16.90
C TYR A 47 -13.00 0.66 -15.79
N LYS A 48 -14.21 1.21 -15.90
CA LYS A 48 -14.80 2.02 -14.84
C LYS A 48 -15.64 1.13 -13.94
N ILE A 49 -15.35 1.13 -12.65
CA ILE A 49 -16.15 0.44 -11.64
C ILE A 49 -16.88 1.46 -10.78
N GLU A 50 -18.15 1.22 -10.54
CA GLU A 50 -18.97 1.95 -9.58
C GLU A 50 -19.12 1.10 -8.31
N LEU A 51 -18.64 1.62 -7.19
CA LEU A 51 -18.80 1.03 -5.86
C LEU A 51 -19.84 1.82 -5.08
N GLY A 52 -21.00 1.20 -4.87
CA GLY A 52 -22.07 1.70 -4.03
C GLY A 52 -22.12 1.03 -2.66
N SER A 53 -22.39 1.81 -1.61
CA SER A 53 -22.87 1.28 -0.33
C SER A 53 -24.25 0.66 -0.54
N LEU A 54 -24.50 -0.50 0.10
CA LEU A 54 -25.81 -1.17 0.07
C LEU A 54 -26.94 -0.29 0.61
N TYR A 55 -26.60 0.70 1.44
CA TYR A 55 -27.53 1.64 2.06
C TYR A 55 -27.62 2.98 1.32
N GLY A 56 -27.01 3.11 0.14
CA GLY A 56 -27.07 4.32 -0.69
C GLY A 56 -26.28 5.53 -0.16
N SER A 57 -25.58 5.38 0.96
CA SER A 57 -24.82 6.45 1.63
C SER A 57 -23.51 6.83 0.93
N PHE A 58 -23.05 6.02 -0.02
CA PHE A 58 -21.79 6.21 -0.71
C PHE A 58 -21.89 5.63 -2.12
N ASN A 59 -21.41 6.38 -3.11
CA ASN A 59 -21.16 5.88 -4.44
C ASN A 59 -19.84 6.48 -4.92
N SER A 60 -18.92 5.65 -5.38
CA SER A 60 -17.62 6.11 -5.88
C SER A 60 -17.23 5.34 -7.13
N ASN A 61 -16.71 6.10 -8.09
CA ASN A 61 -16.28 5.59 -9.37
C ASN A 61 -14.76 5.63 -9.45
N PHE A 62 -14.16 4.54 -9.91
CA PHE A 62 -12.71 4.48 -10.10
C PHE A 62 -12.33 3.61 -11.30
N ASP A 63 -11.17 3.94 -11.87
CA ASP A 63 -10.57 3.19 -12.96
C ASP A 63 -9.83 1.97 -12.39
N VAL A 64 -10.09 0.81 -12.97
CA VAL A 64 -9.32 -0.42 -12.73
C VAL A 64 -8.67 -0.91 -14.00
N VAL A 65 -7.47 -1.46 -13.86
CA VAL A 65 -6.70 -2.03 -14.96
C VAL A 65 -6.85 -3.55 -14.93
N ASP A 66 -7.10 -4.20 -16.07
CA ASP A 66 -7.15 -5.66 -16.09
C ASP A 66 -5.77 -6.31 -15.92
N GLN A 67 -5.76 -7.40 -15.17
CA GLN A 67 -4.63 -8.30 -15.02
C GLN A 67 -5.12 -9.74 -15.04
N ASP A 68 -4.31 -10.66 -15.54
CA ASP A 68 -4.63 -12.09 -15.44
C ASP A 68 -4.50 -12.53 -13.97
N ILE A 69 -3.48 -12.00 -13.27
CA ILE A 69 -3.16 -12.32 -11.89
C ILE A 69 -2.79 -11.03 -11.15
N ILE A 70 -3.42 -10.77 -10.00
CA ILE A 70 -3.17 -9.58 -9.15
C ILE A 70 -2.15 -9.91 -8.05
N CYS A 71 -2.33 -11.05 -7.38
CA CYS A 71 -1.40 -11.62 -6.42
C CYS A 71 -1.23 -13.08 -6.78
N ASN A 72 0.00 -13.52 -6.97
CA ASN A 72 0.34 -14.93 -6.99
C ASN A 72 0.61 -15.40 -5.58
N ASP A 73 0.37 -16.67 -5.32
CA ASP A 73 1.00 -17.33 -4.19
C ASP A 73 2.50 -17.21 -4.37
N VAL A 74 3.19 -16.72 -3.34
CA VAL A 74 4.64 -16.81 -3.28
C VAL A 74 4.91 -18.25 -2.81
N PRO A 75 5.36 -19.16 -3.70
CA PRO A 75 5.65 -20.52 -3.25
C PRO A 75 6.71 -20.43 -2.17
N SER A 76 6.46 -21.10 -1.04
CA SER A 76 7.52 -21.27 -0.04
C SER A 76 8.68 -21.99 -0.70
N VAL A 77 9.85 -21.36 -0.73
CA VAL A 77 11.06 -22.00 -1.24
C VAL A 77 11.49 -23.04 -0.20
N SER A 78 11.02 -24.27 -0.38
CA SER A 78 11.43 -25.40 0.46
C SER A 78 12.85 -25.85 0.11
N TYR A 79 13.58 -26.34 1.11
CA TYR A 79 14.86 -27.00 0.90
C TYR A 79 14.70 -28.11 -0.16
N GLY A 80 15.55 -28.11 -1.18
CA GLY A 80 15.41 -29.01 -2.32
C GLY A 80 16.70 -29.17 -3.12
N PRO A 81 16.71 -30.07 -4.13
CA PRO A 81 17.91 -30.41 -4.90
C PRO A 81 18.52 -29.22 -5.65
N TRP A 82 17.71 -28.19 -5.93
CA TRP A 82 18.15 -26.92 -6.53
C TRP A 82 19.24 -26.23 -5.69
N ILE A 83 19.31 -26.46 -4.37
CA ILE A 83 20.37 -25.89 -3.53
C ILE A 83 21.72 -26.53 -3.82
N GLU A 84 21.74 -27.85 -4.04
CA GLU A 84 22.95 -28.56 -4.43
C GLU A 84 23.35 -28.19 -5.86
N GLU A 85 22.38 -28.00 -6.74
CA GLU A 85 22.62 -27.50 -8.10
C GLU A 85 23.27 -26.10 -8.07
N LEU A 86 22.73 -25.16 -7.30
CA LEU A 86 23.32 -23.83 -7.12
C LEU A 86 24.75 -23.93 -6.55
N LYS A 87 24.97 -24.77 -5.54
CA LYS A 87 26.31 -25.03 -4.99
C LYS A 87 27.27 -25.59 -6.05
N SER A 88 26.80 -26.51 -6.90
CA SER A 88 27.60 -27.08 -8.00
C SER A 88 27.96 -26.04 -9.08
N MET A 89 27.11 -25.03 -9.25
CA MET A 89 27.35 -23.88 -10.13
C MET A 89 28.15 -22.76 -9.44
N ASN A 90 28.65 -22.99 -8.22
CA ASN A 90 29.36 -22.01 -7.39
C ASN A 90 28.52 -20.74 -7.11
N ILE A 91 27.19 -20.90 -7.02
CA ILE A 91 26.23 -19.85 -6.67
C ILE A 91 25.80 -20.07 -5.22
N GLU A 92 26.04 -19.07 -4.38
CA GLU A 92 25.64 -19.09 -2.97
C GLU A 92 24.60 -18.01 -2.67
N ILE A 93 23.48 -18.41 -2.04
CA ILE A 93 22.49 -17.48 -1.53
C ILE A 93 22.90 -17.08 -0.10
N ARG A 94 22.97 -15.78 0.16
CA ARG A 94 23.42 -15.26 1.45
C ARG A 94 22.47 -14.18 1.96
N CYS A 95 22.31 -14.10 3.29
CA CYS A 95 21.53 -13.04 3.92
C CYS A 95 22.35 -11.74 3.92
N GLY A 96 21.79 -10.68 3.34
CA GLY A 96 22.55 -9.58 2.76
C GLY A 96 23.40 -8.72 3.70
N LYS A 97 23.06 -8.59 4.99
CA LYS A 97 23.82 -7.70 5.91
C LYS A 97 25.09 -8.35 6.47
N ASP A 98 25.03 -9.63 6.81
CA ASP A 98 26.09 -10.33 7.53
C ASP A 98 26.82 -11.38 6.69
N ASN A 99 26.47 -11.47 5.40
CA ASN A 99 27.02 -12.42 4.44
C ASN A 99 26.95 -13.89 4.93
N ILE A 100 25.96 -14.18 5.78
CA ILE A 100 25.71 -15.49 6.37
C ILE A 100 24.92 -16.38 5.39
N PRO A 101 25.07 -17.71 5.45
CA PRO A 101 24.22 -18.63 4.70
C PRO A 101 22.74 -18.36 5.02
N TRP A 102 21.89 -18.33 3.99
CA TRP A 102 20.47 -18.06 4.13
C TRP A 102 19.72 -19.14 4.94
N ASP A 103 20.27 -20.35 5.01
CA ASP A 103 19.79 -21.53 5.72
C ASP A 103 20.38 -21.69 7.13
N ARG A 104 21.24 -20.76 7.55
CA ARG A 104 21.78 -20.74 8.92
C ARG A 104 20.63 -20.49 9.91
N GLU A 105 20.54 -21.31 10.95
CA GLU A 105 19.63 -21.03 12.05
C GLU A 105 19.90 -19.65 12.65
N VAL A 106 18.82 -18.89 12.83
CA VAL A 106 18.86 -17.55 13.42
C VAL A 106 19.26 -17.68 14.89
N GLU A 107 20.10 -16.76 15.38
CA GLU A 107 20.54 -16.74 16.77
C GLU A 107 19.36 -16.68 17.74
N ASP A 108 19.46 -17.38 18.88
CA ASP A 108 18.36 -17.51 19.83
C ASP A 108 17.81 -16.16 20.29
N ASN A 109 18.68 -15.15 20.47
CA ASN A 109 18.27 -13.81 20.85
C ASN A 109 17.37 -13.16 19.79
N LEU A 110 17.74 -13.24 18.51
CA LEU A 110 16.96 -12.71 17.40
C LEU A 110 15.64 -13.47 17.22
N LYS A 111 15.67 -14.80 17.40
CA LYS A 111 14.46 -15.62 17.39
C LYS A 111 13.49 -15.21 18.50
N LEU A 112 13.99 -14.96 19.71
CA LEU A 112 13.18 -14.48 20.84
C LEU A 112 12.62 -13.08 20.58
N GLU A 113 13.41 -12.15 20.05
CA GLU A 113 12.93 -10.81 19.68
C GLU A 113 11.85 -10.87 18.59
N PHE A 114 12.05 -11.70 17.56
CA PHE A 114 11.07 -11.90 16.50
C PHE A 114 9.76 -12.48 17.05
N LEU A 115 9.84 -13.53 17.88
CA LEU A 115 8.65 -14.12 18.50
C LEU A 115 7.92 -13.13 19.40
N LYS A 116 8.66 -12.32 20.17
CA LYS A 116 8.05 -11.25 20.97
C LYS A 116 7.32 -10.23 20.10
N TRP A 117 7.96 -9.75 19.04
CA TRP A 117 7.32 -8.85 18.07
C TRP A 117 6.11 -9.50 17.39
N PHE A 118 6.18 -10.80 17.07
CA PHE A 118 5.08 -11.55 16.45
C PHE A 118 3.88 -11.66 17.41
N GLU A 119 4.12 -11.91 18.70
CA GLU A 119 3.06 -11.88 19.73
C GLU A 119 2.45 -10.47 19.87
N GLU A 120 3.27 -9.41 19.76
CA GLU A 120 2.76 -8.03 19.74
C GLU A 120 1.84 -7.78 18.54
N LEU A 121 2.03 -8.44 17.39
CA LEU A 121 1.09 -8.33 16.26
C LEU A 121 -0.31 -8.85 16.60
N ILE A 122 -0.42 -9.86 17.47
CA ILE A 122 -1.73 -10.35 17.91
C ILE A 122 -2.50 -9.23 18.61
N SER A 123 -1.81 -8.36 19.35
CA SER A 123 -2.45 -7.21 20.01
C SER A 123 -3.07 -6.20 19.01
N LEU A 124 -2.57 -6.14 17.77
CA LEU A 124 -3.13 -5.30 16.72
C LEU A 124 -4.53 -5.75 16.27
N THR A 125 -4.94 -6.99 16.57
CA THR A 125 -6.32 -7.42 16.31
C THR A 125 -7.35 -6.63 17.11
N ASN A 126 -6.95 -6.06 18.25
CA ASN A 126 -7.78 -5.19 19.08
C ASN A 126 -7.65 -3.70 18.70
N LEU A 127 -6.74 -3.35 17.80
CA LEU A 127 -6.58 -1.98 17.32
C LEU A 127 -7.68 -1.65 16.31
N SER A 128 -8.69 -0.92 16.76
CA SER A 128 -9.69 -0.34 15.87
C SER A 128 -9.25 1.06 15.43
N VAL A 129 -9.12 1.25 14.12
CA VAL A 129 -8.87 2.56 13.51
C VAL A 129 -10.17 3.06 12.88
N SER A 130 -10.67 4.19 13.36
CA SER A 130 -11.88 4.80 12.79
C SER A 130 -11.59 5.34 11.39
N ARG A 131 -12.13 4.67 10.37
CA ARG A 131 -12.02 5.07 8.94
C ARG A 131 -13.27 5.77 8.42
N CYS A 132 -14.44 5.38 8.91
CA CYS A 132 -15.69 6.04 8.54
C CYS A 132 -15.80 7.36 9.28
N PHE A 133 -16.14 8.42 8.57
CA PHE A 133 -16.63 9.66 9.13
C PHE A 133 -17.95 9.99 8.43
N SER A 134 -18.92 10.47 9.18
CA SER A 134 -20.15 11.00 8.59
C SER A 134 -19.97 12.51 8.52
N PRO A 135 -20.02 13.14 7.33
CA PRO A 135 -20.27 14.56 7.28
C PRO A 135 -21.69 14.76 7.83
N VAL A 136 -21.83 15.14 9.10
CA VAL A 136 -23.14 15.49 9.65
C VAL A 136 -23.61 16.73 8.90
N ILE A 137 -24.69 16.63 8.12
CA ILE A 137 -25.12 17.69 7.20
C ILE A 137 -25.74 18.89 7.95
N SER A 138 -25.89 18.82 9.28
CA SER A 138 -26.56 19.83 10.09
C SER A 138 -25.62 20.52 11.09
N GLY A 139 -25.09 21.69 10.71
CA GLY A 139 -24.40 22.65 11.59
C GLY A 139 -23.13 23.26 10.99
N GLN A 140 -22.65 24.34 11.60
CA GLN A 140 -21.39 24.98 11.23
C GLN A 140 -20.23 24.11 11.76
N GLN A 141 -19.53 23.41 10.86
CA GLN A 141 -18.40 22.53 11.20
C GLN A 141 -17.10 23.10 10.65
N ASN A 142 -16.02 22.98 11.43
CA ASN A 142 -14.68 23.19 10.92
C ASN A 142 -14.11 21.82 10.51
N LEU A 143 -13.83 21.68 9.21
CA LEU A 143 -13.21 20.47 8.66
C LEU A 143 -11.84 20.83 8.10
N SER A 144 -10.82 20.06 8.49
CA SER A 144 -9.47 20.18 7.96
C SER A 144 -8.89 18.81 7.63
N ILE A 145 -8.01 18.78 6.64
CA ILE A 145 -7.23 17.58 6.30
C ILE A 145 -5.79 17.81 6.68
N HIS A 146 -5.22 16.84 7.37
CA HIS A 146 -3.83 16.85 7.78
C HIS A 146 -3.09 15.65 7.19
N THR A 147 -1.96 15.93 6.54
CA THR A 147 -1.10 14.90 5.98
C THR A 147 0.17 14.82 6.80
N PHE A 148 0.41 13.67 7.42
CA PHE A 148 1.61 13.39 8.19
C PHE A 148 2.54 12.55 7.34
N CYS A 149 3.82 12.93 7.31
CA CYS A 149 4.86 12.18 6.63
C CYS A 149 5.89 11.72 7.66
N TYR A 150 6.35 10.49 7.51
CA TYR A 150 7.36 9.88 8.36
C TYR A 150 8.46 9.28 7.49
N ALA A 151 9.71 9.45 7.90
CA ALA A 151 10.86 8.85 7.24
C ALA A 151 11.89 8.41 8.27
N SER A 152 12.49 7.25 8.02
CA SER A 152 13.60 6.71 8.77
C SER A 152 14.59 6.03 7.83
N GLN A 153 15.68 5.49 8.38
CA GLN A 153 16.62 4.69 7.60
C GLN A 153 16.02 3.37 7.10
N LEU A 154 14.91 2.91 7.70
CA LEU A 154 14.32 1.60 7.43
C LEU A 154 13.04 1.68 6.61
N ALA A 155 12.28 2.78 6.71
CA ALA A 155 11.02 2.94 6.02
C ALA A 155 10.64 4.42 5.89
N TYR A 156 9.74 4.69 4.96
CA TYR A 156 9.06 5.98 4.85
C TYR A 156 7.56 5.75 4.64
N ALA A 157 6.75 6.67 5.14
CA ALA A 157 5.30 6.54 5.13
C ALA A 157 4.61 7.91 5.12
N ALA A 158 3.33 7.91 4.76
CA ALA A 158 2.44 9.03 4.92
C ALA A 158 1.05 8.57 5.36
N ALA A 159 0.35 9.41 6.12
CA ALA A 159 -1.02 9.19 6.57
C ALA A 159 -1.83 10.48 6.42
N VAL A 160 -3.05 10.36 5.90
CA VAL A 160 -4.00 11.45 5.73
C VAL A 160 -5.14 11.27 6.74
N LEU A 161 -5.32 12.27 7.60
CA LEU A 161 -6.35 12.30 8.64
C LEU A 161 -7.32 13.44 8.34
N VAL A 162 -8.60 13.20 8.59
CA VAL A 162 -9.60 14.27 8.68
C VAL A 162 -9.75 14.68 10.12
N HIS A 163 -9.77 15.99 10.35
CA HIS A 163 -10.08 16.61 11.61
C HIS A 163 -11.42 17.33 11.48
N ILE A 164 -12.37 16.97 12.33
CA ILE A 164 -13.74 17.48 12.31
C ILE A 164 -14.04 18.04 13.69
N GLU A 165 -14.36 19.31 13.75
CA GLU A 165 -14.85 19.97 14.96
C GLU A 165 -16.35 20.24 14.82
N TYR A 166 -17.13 19.65 15.74
CA TYR A 166 -18.59 19.81 15.78
C TYR A 166 -19.06 19.96 17.23
N SER A 167 -19.82 21.01 17.52
CA SER A 167 -20.38 21.27 18.85
C SER A 167 -19.35 21.21 19.99
N GLY A 168 -18.11 21.65 19.72
CA GLY A 168 -16.99 21.62 20.67
C GLY A 168 -16.32 20.26 20.86
N VAL A 169 -16.73 19.24 20.09
CA VAL A 169 -16.11 17.92 20.08
C VAL A 169 -15.22 17.78 18.84
N VAL A 170 -13.99 17.32 19.06
CA VAL A 170 -13.02 17.05 17.99
C VAL A 170 -13.02 15.55 17.67
N HIS A 171 -13.21 15.23 16.40
CA HIS A 171 -13.07 13.89 15.86
C HIS A 171 -11.92 13.86 14.87
N VAL A 172 -11.07 12.82 14.98
CA VAL A 172 -9.96 12.59 14.05
C VAL A 172 -10.06 11.17 13.51
N ASN A 173 -10.15 11.05 12.19
CA ASN A 173 -10.36 9.77 11.51
C ASN A 173 -9.30 9.58 10.42
N LEU A 174 -8.78 8.37 10.29
CA LEU A 174 -7.79 8.04 9.26
C LEU A 174 -8.50 7.82 7.92
N LEU A 175 -8.19 8.65 6.93
CA LEU A 175 -8.75 8.54 5.59
C LEU A 175 -7.96 7.57 4.73
N ASP A 176 -6.63 7.72 4.71
CA ASP A 176 -5.75 6.83 3.95
C ASP A 176 -4.33 6.83 4.54
N ALA A 177 -3.58 5.76 4.32
CA ALA A 177 -2.19 5.64 4.77
C ALA A 177 -1.38 4.77 3.81
N LYS A 178 -0.09 5.10 3.68
CA LYS A 178 0.82 4.41 2.76
C LYS A 178 2.22 4.34 3.35
N SER A 179 2.81 3.14 3.39
CA SER A 179 4.16 2.89 3.89
C SER A 179 4.99 2.13 2.87
N ARG A 180 6.31 2.34 2.88
CA ARG A 180 7.27 1.66 2.01
C ARG A 180 8.56 1.37 2.79
N VAL A 181 9.14 0.20 2.57
CA VAL A 181 10.47 -0.15 3.11
C VAL A 181 11.53 0.66 2.36
N ALA A 182 12.49 1.22 3.09
CA ALA A 182 13.60 1.95 2.50
C ALA A 182 14.50 0.98 1.70
N PRO A 183 15.08 1.41 0.57
CA PRO A 183 16.04 0.59 -0.17
C PRO A 183 17.18 0.10 0.73
N VAL A 184 17.67 -1.12 0.48
CA VAL A 184 18.81 -1.69 1.20
C VAL A 184 20.10 -0.89 0.97
N LYS A 185 20.21 -0.22 -0.19
CA LYS A 185 21.29 0.74 -0.46
C LYS A 185 21.14 1.93 0.49
N THR A 186 22.24 2.35 1.08
CA THR A 186 22.28 3.54 1.94
C THR A 186 21.80 4.77 1.17
N VAL A 187 20.60 5.23 1.51
CA VAL A 187 20.03 6.50 1.06
C VAL A 187 19.92 7.41 2.27
N THR A 188 20.15 8.70 2.07
CA THR A 188 20.17 9.67 3.17
C THR A 188 18.77 9.87 3.75
N ILE A 189 18.68 10.21 5.04
CA ILE A 189 17.38 10.52 5.69
C ILE A 189 16.64 11.66 4.96
N PRO A 190 17.30 12.77 4.54
CA PRO A 190 16.63 13.80 3.74
C PRO A 190 16.02 13.30 2.43
N HIS A 191 16.64 12.32 1.77
CA HIS A 191 16.06 11.71 0.57
C HIS A 191 14.79 10.90 0.93
N GLN A 192 14.80 10.18 2.05
CA GLN A 192 13.60 9.47 2.53
C GLN A 192 12.49 10.42 2.95
N GLU A 193 12.81 11.54 3.58
CA GLU A 193 11.85 12.61 3.92
C GLU A 193 11.19 13.18 2.66
N LEU A 194 11.98 13.42 1.60
CA LEU A 194 11.45 13.87 0.32
C LEU A 194 10.53 12.83 -0.33
N LEU A 195 10.90 11.54 -0.26
CA LEU A 195 10.04 10.46 -0.74
C LEU A 195 8.74 10.34 0.07
N ALA A 196 8.82 10.47 1.41
CA ALA A 196 7.66 10.49 2.29
C ALA A 196 6.72 11.65 1.93
N ALA A 197 7.26 12.86 1.78
CA ALA A 197 6.50 14.05 1.37
C ALA A 197 5.85 13.88 -0.01
N THR A 198 6.56 13.28 -0.96
CA THR A 198 6.02 13.00 -2.30
C THR A 198 4.85 12.02 -2.22
N VAL A 199 5.00 10.94 -1.44
CA VAL A 199 3.91 9.98 -1.19
C VAL A 199 2.74 10.66 -0.49
N GLY A 200 3.00 11.48 0.53
CA GLY A 200 1.97 12.22 1.26
C GLY A 200 1.18 13.17 0.37
N ALA A 201 1.86 13.96 -0.48
CA ALA A 201 1.20 14.87 -1.42
C ALA A 201 0.33 14.12 -2.44
N GLN A 202 0.79 12.97 -2.95
CA GLN A 202 0.01 12.13 -3.86
C GLN A 202 -1.20 11.50 -3.16
N LEU A 203 -1.02 11.03 -1.92
CA LEU A 203 -2.06 10.43 -1.10
C LEU A 203 -3.16 11.45 -0.79
N CYS A 204 -2.76 12.63 -0.31
CA CYS A 204 -3.68 13.74 -0.02
C CYS A 204 -4.48 14.15 -1.25
N ARG A 205 -3.83 14.32 -2.41
CA ARG A 205 -4.54 14.63 -3.67
C ARG A 205 -5.55 13.55 -4.05
N SER A 206 -5.21 12.28 -3.86
CA SER A 206 -6.11 11.16 -4.16
C SER A 206 -7.34 11.17 -3.25
N VAL A 207 -7.13 11.44 -1.95
CA VAL A 207 -8.21 11.60 -0.96
C VAL A 207 -9.12 12.78 -1.29
N LEU A 208 -8.55 13.95 -1.58
CA LEU A 208 -9.32 15.15 -1.93
C LEU A 208 -10.18 14.93 -3.17
N SER A 209 -9.61 14.30 -4.20
CA SER A 209 -10.35 13.96 -5.43
C SER A 209 -11.47 12.96 -5.16
N ALA A 210 -11.24 11.93 -4.36
CA ALA A 210 -12.26 10.92 -4.01
C ALA A 210 -13.44 11.51 -3.21
N LEU A 211 -13.18 12.55 -2.43
CA LEU A 211 -14.19 13.23 -1.60
C LEU A 211 -14.80 14.47 -2.29
N HIS A 212 -14.35 14.81 -3.51
CA HIS A 212 -14.75 16.02 -4.23
C HIS A 212 -14.46 17.32 -3.44
N TRP A 213 -13.31 17.37 -2.77
CA TRP A 213 -12.89 18.45 -1.86
C TRP A 213 -11.74 19.29 -2.40
N ASP A 214 -11.69 19.49 -3.72
CA ASP A 214 -10.55 20.13 -4.41
C ASP A 214 -10.23 21.58 -3.93
N ASN A 215 -11.16 22.23 -3.22
CA ASN A 215 -11.03 23.61 -2.71
C ASN A 215 -10.75 23.72 -1.20
N MET A 216 -10.50 22.61 -0.49
CA MET A 216 -10.24 22.64 0.96
C MET A 216 -8.81 23.09 1.28
N LYS A 217 -8.65 23.94 2.31
CA LYS A 217 -7.34 24.41 2.76
C LYS A 217 -6.56 23.27 3.43
N GLN A 218 -5.33 23.03 2.97
CA GLN A 218 -4.36 22.14 3.61
C GLN A 218 -3.64 22.92 4.71
N ASN A 219 -3.56 22.36 5.91
CA ASN A 219 -2.79 22.90 7.05
C ASN A 219 -1.78 21.86 7.55
#